data_AF-A0A957LM05-F1
#
_entry.id   AF-A0A957LM05-F1
#
_cell.length_a   1.000
_cell.length_b   1.000
_cell.length_c   1.000
_cell.angle_alpha   90.00
_cell.angle_beta   90.00
_cell.angle_gamma   90.00
#
_symmetry.space_group_name_H-M   'P 1'
#
loop_
_entity.id
_entity.type
_entity.pdbx_description
1 polymer ?
#
loop_
_entity_poly.entity_id
_entity_poly.type
_entity_poly.pdbx_seq_one_letter_code
_entity_poly.pdbx_strand_id
1 'polypeptide(L)'
;FYVQHQFERTYWEHTPEWDYTLAAMHGSSYYKLPKLLQWFTGNIGFHHIHHLSPRIPNYNLEKCHTENPLMQRVVQLTLWSSFKTVSFALWDEKRRRLVTFREALQSRNALPAQNAS
;
A
#
# COMPACT_ATOMS: atom_id res chain seq x y z
N PHE A 1 8.49 -5.08 -1.40
CA PHE A 1 7.44 -5.73 -0.57
C PHE A 1 6.91 -4.84 0.54
N TYR A 2 7.65 -4.47 1.61
CA TYR A 2 7.10 -3.73 2.78
C TYR A 2 6.29 -2.46 2.43
N VAL A 3 6.92 -1.46 1.80
CA VAL A 3 6.25 -0.20 1.45
C VAL A 3 5.12 -0.39 0.43
N GLN A 4 5.17 -1.48 -0.34
CA GLN A 4 4.17 -1.78 -1.37
C GLN A 4 2.84 -2.24 -0.79
N HIS A 5 2.79 -2.66 0.48
CA HIS A 5 1.57 -3.04 1.21
C HIS A 5 1.29 -2.16 2.44
N GLN A 6 2.28 -1.39 2.90
CA GLN A 6 2.23 -0.53 4.08
C GLN A 6 2.13 0.94 3.66
N PHE A 7 0.91 1.40 3.33
CA PHE A 7 0.61 2.80 3.02
C PHE A 7 -0.73 3.21 3.64
N GLU A 8 -0.89 4.50 3.91
CA GLU A 8 -1.97 5.06 4.75
C GLU A 8 -3.38 4.53 4.43
N ARG A 9 -3.69 4.33 3.14
CA ARG A 9 -5.01 3.88 2.66
C ARG A 9 -5.00 2.43 2.14
N THR A 10 -4.13 1.58 2.68
CA THR A 10 -4.12 0.16 2.33
C THR A 10 -5.45 -0.49 2.72
N TYR A 11 -5.96 -1.38 1.87
CA TYR A 11 -7.26 -2.03 2.08
C TYR A 11 -7.13 -3.22 3.04
N TRP A 12 -7.73 -3.10 4.23
CA TRP A 12 -7.91 -4.19 5.20
C TRP A 12 -9.41 -4.33 5.47
N GLU A 13 -9.96 -5.49 5.18
CA GLU A 13 -11.36 -5.85 5.44
C GLU A 13 -11.46 -7.22 6.11
N HIS A 14 -12.54 -7.41 6.88
CA HIS A 14 -12.90 -8.72 7.41
C HIS A 14 -13.54 -9.61 6.32
N THR A 15 -13.39 -10.92 6.50
CA THR A 15 -13.59 -11.99 5.52
C THR A 15 -14.95 -12.07 4.77
N PRO A 16 -16.11 -11.55 5.23
CA PRO A 16 -17.35 -11.73 4.48
C PRO A 16 -17.47 -10.87 3.19
N GLU A 17 -16.67 -9.81 3.04
CA GLU A 17 -16.77 -8.83 1.93
C GLU A 17 -15.54 -8.81 0.99
N TRP A 18 -14.80 -9.91 0.95
CA TRP A 18 -13.50 -9.97 0.28
C TRP A 18 -13.63 -10.15 -1.25
N ASP A 19 -13.42 -9.09 -2.02
CA ASP A 19 -13.26 -9.14 -3.49
C ASP A 19 -11.77 -9.15 -3.85
N TYR A 20 -11.33 -10.22 -4.52
CA TYR A 20 -9.96 -10.44 -4.96
C TYR A 20 -9.41 -9.29 -5.82
N THR A 21 -10.24 -8.71 -6.67
CA THR A 21 -9.86 -7.61 -7.58
C THR A 21 -9.64 -6.32 -6.79
N LEU A 22 -10.52 -6.02 -5.84
CA LEU A 22 -10.37 -4.90 -4.91
C LEU A 22 -9.15 -5.08 -4.01
N ALA A 23 -8.94 -6.28 -3.48
CA ALA A 23 -7.78 -6.60 -2.64
C ALA A 23 -6.45 -6.49 -3.43
N ALA A 24 -6.40 -6.96 -4.67
CA ALA A 24 -5.20 -6.84 -5.51
C ALA A 24 -4.90 -5.38 -5.89
N MET A 25 -5.94 -4.61 -6.27
CA MET A 25 -5.79 -3.23 -6.73
C MET A 25 -5.59 -2.22 -5.60
N HIS A 26 -6.20 -2.43 -4.44
CA HIS A 26 -6.15 -1.50 -3.30
C HIS A 26 -5.31 -1.99 -2.12
N GLY A 27 -4.97 -3.28 -2.06
CA GLY A 27 -4.05 -3.84 -1.08
C GLY A 27 -2.58 -3.79 -1.51
N SER A 28 -2.28 -3.29 -2.71
CA SER A 28 -0.92 -3.08 -3.19
C SER A 28 -0.76 -1.74 -3.91
N SER A 29 0.43 -1.16 -3.83
CA SER A 29 0.76 0.12 -4.45
C SER A 29 1.75 -0.04 -5.61
N TYR A 30 1.68 0.87 -6.56
CA TYR A 30 2.69 1.03 -7.60
C TYR A 30 3.89 1.79 -7.02
N TYR A 31 5.06 1.15 -6.99
CA TYR A 31 6.29 1.78 -6.52
C TYR A 31 7.08 2.37 -7.69
N LYS A 32 6.86 3.66 -7.93
CA LYS A 32 7.49 4.47 -8.99
C LYS A 32 8.94 4.78 -8.64
N LEU A 33 9.82 3.86 -9.04
CA LEU A 33 11.26 4.00 -8.94
C LEU A 33 11.82 4.87 -10.09
N PRO A 34 12.91 5.63 -9.86
CA PRO A 34 13.72 6.19 -10.93
C PRO A 34 14.17 5.10 -11.91
N LYS A 35 14.29 5.42 -13.21
CA LYS A 35 14.53 4.44 -14.29
C LYS A 35 15.72 3.50 -14.04
N LEU A 36 16.82 4.02 -13.48
CA LEU A 36 17.99 3.21 -13.12
C LEU A 36 17.66 2.14 -12.07
N LEU A 37 16.94 2.53 -11.01
CA LEU A 37 16.51 1.61 -9.95
C LEU A 37 15.42 0.66 -10.44
N GLN A 38 14.49 1.14 -11.27
CA GLN A 38 13.47 0.30 -11.91
C GLN A 38 14.12 -0.84 -12.72
N TRP A 39 15.15 -0.51 -13.51
CA TRP A 39 15.92 -1.50 -14.28
C TRP A 39 16.66 -2.49 -13.37
N PHE A 40 17.40 -1.97 -12.38
CA PHE A 40 18.20 -2.80 -11.47
C PHE A 40 17.32 -3.78 -10.67
N THR A 41 16.13 -3.35 -10.29
CA THR A 41 15.17 -4.15 -9.53
C THR A 41 14.26 -5.02 -10.41
N GLY A 42 14.48 -5.04 -11.73
CA GLY A 42 13.72 -5.90 -12.63
C GLY A 42 12.22 -5.63 -12.62
N ASN A 43 11.81 -4.35 -12.62
CA ASN A 43 10.40 -3.94 -12.63
C ASN A 43 9.59 -4.34 -11.38
N ILE A 44 10.25 -4.56 -10.22
CA ILE A 44 9.56 -4.87 -8.94
C ILE A 44 8.53 -3.80 -8.53
N GLY A 45 8.67 -2.57 -9.05
CA GLY A 45 7.75 -1.48 -8.80
C GLY A 45 6.30 -1.77 -9.21
N PHE A 46 6.09 -2.63 -10.21
CA PHE A 46 4.78 -3.03 -10.73
C PHE A 46 4.19 -4.25 -10.00
N HIS A 47 4.49 -4.38 -8.71
CA HIS A 47 4.10 -5.53 -7.90
C HIS A 47 2.59 -5.79 -7.91
N HIS A 48 1.77 -4.73 -8.00
CA HIS A 48 0.32 -4.82 -8.11
C HIS A 48 -0.14 -5.58 -9.35
N ILE A 49 0.55 -5.42 -10.49
CA ILE A 49 0.26 -6.13 -11.74
C ILE A 49 0.68 -7.59 -11.64
N HIS A 50 1.83 -7.85 -11.01
CA HIS A 50 2.31 -9.21 -10.81
C HIS A 50 1.38 -10.02 -9.89
N HIS A 51 0.82 -9.40 -8.85
CA HIS A 51 -0.21 -10.02 -8.02
C HIS A 51 -1.50 -10.30 -8.79
N LEU A 52 -1.94 -9.37 -9.63
CA LEU A 52 -3.16 -9.54 -10.42
C LEU A 52 -3.03 -10.63 -11.48
N SER A 53 -1.86 -10.73 -12.12
CA SER A 53 -1.58 -11.74 -13.14
C SER A 53 -0.10 -12.13 -13.14
N PRO A 54 0.29 -13.16 -12.37
CA PRO A 54 1.68 -13.61 -12.28
C PRO A 54 2.21 -14.21 -13.59
N ARG A 55 1.33 -14.45 -14.57
CA ARG A 55 1.67 -14.92 -15.92
C ARG A 55 2.33 -13.83 -16.79
N ILE A 56 2.20 -12.56 -16.44
CA ILE A 56 2.82 -11.46 -17.21
C ILE A 56 4.33 -11.47 -16.89
N PRO A 57 5.20 -11.63 -17.90
CA PRO A 57 6.63 -11.60 -17.67
C PRO A 57 7.11 -10.20 -17.26
N ASN A 58 8.17 -10.12 -16.45
CA ASN A 58 8.66 -8.87 -15.85
C ASN A 58 8.92 -7.74 -16.86
N TYR A 59 9.41 -8.08 -18.06
CA TYR A 59 9.69 -7.10 -19.12
C TYR A 59 8.42 -6.48 -19.73
N ASN A 60 7.24 -7.10 -19.55
CA ASN A 60 5.95 -6.58 -20.02
C ASN A 60 5.15 -5.85 -18.95
N LEU A 61 5.60 -5.83 -17.69
CA LEU A 61 4.87 -5.17 -16.60
C LEU A 61 4.69 -3.66 -16.81
N GLU A 62 5.73 -2.98 -17.30
CA GLU A 62 5.66 -1.54 -17.60
C GLU A 62 4.67 -1.25 -18.75
N LYS A 63 4.70 -2.09 -19.80
CA LYS A 63 3.78 -1.99 -20.93
C LYS A 63 2.33 -2.17 -20.46
N CYS A 64 2.08 -3.22 -19.69
CA CYS A 64 0.76 -3.48 -19.08
C CYS A 64 0.29 -2.29 -18.23
N HIS A 65 1.16 -1.71 -17.40
CA HIS A 65 0.82 -0.55 -16.58
C HIS A 65 0.43 0.68 -17.44
N THR A 66 1.19 0.94 -18.49
CA THR A 66 1.03 2.15 -19.30
C THR A 66 -0.19 2.06 -20.23
N GLU A 67 -0.49 0.87 -20.75
CA GLU A 67 -1.60 0.64 -21.67
C GLU A 67 -2.96 0.51 -20.97
N ASN A 68 -2.99 0.27 -19.65
CA ASN A 68 -4.22 0.04 -18.90
C ASN A 68 -4.46 1.16 -17.87
N PRO A 69 -5.36 2.13 -18.14
CA PRO A 69 -5.65 3.23 -17.21
C PRO A 69 -6.06 2.77 -15.81
N LEU A 70 -6.71 1.60 -15.69
CA LEU A 70 -7.06 1.00 -14.40
C LEU A 70 -5.81 0.72 -13.55
N MET A 71 -4.73 0.25 -14.15
CA MET A 71 -3.47 -0.08 -13.46
C MET A 71 -2.74 1.15 -12.94
N GLN A 72 -3.13 2.36 -13.37
CA GLN A 72 -2.56 3.63 -12.94
C GLN A 72 -3.35 4.27 -11.79
N ARG A 73 -4.56 3.76 -11.48
CA ARG A 73 -5.45 4.25 -10.41
C ARG A 73 -5.08 3.72 -9.02
N VAL A 74 -4.12 2.80 -8.92
CA VAL A 74 -3.61 2.30 -7.64
C VAL A 74 -2.83 3.39 -6.91
N VAL A 75 -2.66 3.24 -5.59
CA VAL A 75 -1.82 4.15 -4.81
C VAL A 75 -0.40 4.13 -5.37
N GLN A 76 0.16 5.32 -5.61
CA GLN A 76 1.52 5.46 -6.12
C GLN A 76 2.46 5.89 -4.99
N LEU A 77 3.55 5.14 -4.84
CA LEU A 77 4.65 5.49 -3.95
C LEU A 77 5.88 5.82 -4.77
N THR A 78 6.59 6.85 -4.36
CA THR A 78 7.94 7.17 -4.84
C THR A 78 8.93 6.82 -3.75
N LEU A 79 10.22 6.81 -4.08
CA LEU A 79 11.28 6.60 -3.08
C LEU A 79 11.12 7.54 -1.88
N TRP A 80 10.90 8.83 -2.14
CA TRP A 80 10.70 9.85 -1.09
C TRP A 80 9.43 9.66 -0.27
N SER A 81 8.29 9.34 -0.90
CA SER A 81 7.05 9.11 -0.15
C SER A 81 7.12 7.81 0.66
N SER A 82 7.87 6.82 0.20
CA SER A 82 8.06 5.55 0.91
C SER A 82 8.81 5.71 2.24
N PHE A 83 9.76 6.64 2.33
CA PHE A 83 10.42 6.93 3.62
C PHE A 83 9.45 7.44 4.69
N LYS A 84 8.39 8.15 4.30
CA LYS A 84 7.33 8.57 5.23
C LYS A 84 6.49 7.38 5.68
N THR A 85 6.25 6.41 4.80
CA THR A 85 5.41 5.25 5.14
C THR A 85 6.08 4.27 6.11
N VAL A 86 7.41 4.25 6.17
CA VAL A 86 8.15 3.43 7.15
C VAL A 86 7.80 3.79 8.60
N SER A 87 7.35 5.02 8.86
CA SER A 87 6.94 5.43 10.21
C SER A 87 5.57 4.88 10.64
N PHE A 88 4.77 4.36 9.70
CA PHE A 88 3.46 3.79 9.98
C PHE A 88 3.56 2.36 10.50
N ALA A 89 3.11 2.14 11.74
CA ALA A 89 3.35 0.91 12.47
C ALA A 89 2.08 0.18 12.92
N LEU A 90 0.95 0.89 13.08
CA LEU A 90 -0.27 0.36 13.69
C LEU A 90 -1.48 0.63 12.78
N TRP A 91 -2.45 -0.30 12.74
CA TRP A 91 -3.74 -0.08 12.08
C TRP A 91 -4.73 0.54 13.07
N ASP A 92 -5.28 1.70 12.74
CA ASP A 92 -6.37 2.36 13.49
C ASP A 92 -7.70 1.93 12.88
N GLU A 93 -8.42 1.01 13.53
CA GLU A 93 -9.71 0.49 13.05
C GLU A 93 -10.78 1.57 12.94
N LYS A 94 -10.82 2.53 13.87
CA LYS A 94 -11.82 3.62 13.87
C LYS A 94 -11.65 4.52 12.66
N ARG A 95 -10.40 4.80 12.30
CA ARG A 95 -10.05 5.68 11.17
C ARG A 95 -9.76 4.92 9.87
N ARG A 96 -9.76 3.58 9.92
CA ARG A 96 -9.45 2.66 8.81
C ARG A 96 -8.18 3.04 8.05
N ARG A 97 -7.10 3.35 8.79
CA ARG A 97 -5.81 3.75 8.22
C ARG A 97 -4.64 3.29 9.09
N LEU A 98 -3.47 3.19 8.46
CA LEU A 98 -2.23 3.01 9.20
C LEU A 98 -1.79 4.33 9.87
N VAL A 99 -1.34 4.23 11.12
CA VAL A 99 -0.88 5.34 11.96
C VAL A 99 0.52 5.07 12.53
N THR A 100 1.22 6.14 12.85
CA THR A 100 2.51 6.08 13.55
C THR A 100 2.32 5.78 15.04
N PHE A 101 3.36 5.29 15.73
CA PHE A 101 3.32 5.13 17.20
C PHE A 101 3.00 6.44 17.92
N ARG A 102 3.48 7.58 17.39
CA ARG A 102 3.21 8.91 17.94
C ARG A 102 1.72 9.25 17.86
N GLU A 103 1.08 9.03 16.72
CA GLU A 103 -0.36 9.25 16.55
C GLU A 103 -1.20 8.33 17.43
N ALA A 104 -0.77 7.06 17.58
CA ALA A 104 -1.44 6.10 18.46
C ALA A 104 -1.36 6.53 19.94
N LEU A 105 -0.20 6.99 20.41
CA LEU A 105 -0.02 7.50 21.77
C LEU A 105 -0.82 8.78 22.03
N GLN A 106 -0.87 9.69 21.06
CA GLN A 106 -1.72 10.89 21.15
C GLN A 106 -3.20 10.53 21.20
N SER A 107 -3.64 9.57 20.38
CA SER A 107 -5.02 9.09 20.38
C SER A 107 -5.39 8.39 21.70
N ARG A 108 -4.45 7.68 22.34
CA ARG A 108 -4.64 7.08 23.66
C ARG A 108 -4.79 8.14 24.75
N ASN A 109 -3.96 9.18 24.73
CA ASN A 109 -4.00 10.25 25.74
C ASN A 109 -5.18 11.23 25.54
N ALA A 110 -5.76 11.27 24.33
CA ALA A 110 -6.94 12.07 24.02
C ALA A 110 -8.27 11.36 24.35
N LEU A 111 -8.24 10.05 24.68
CA LEU A 111 -9.40 9.39 25.25
C LEU A 111 -9.55 9.85 26.71
N PRO A 112 -10.66 10.48 27.11
CA PRO A 112 -10.92 10.70 28.52
C PRO A 112 -10.88 9.33 29.22
N ALA A 113 -10.29 9.28 30.41
CA ALA A 113 -10.27 8.10 31.25
C ALA A 113 -11.71 7.69 31.59
N GLN A 114 -12.36 6.95 30.69
CA GLN A 114 -13.59 6.26 30.97
C GLN A 114 -13.22 4.85 31.41
N ASN A 115 -13.73 4.51 32.59
CA ASN A 115 -13.67 3.24 33.31
C ASN A 115 -12.58 3.16 34.39
N ALA A 116 -12.79 3.97 35.43
CA ALA A 116 -12.47 3.57 36.81
C ALA A 116 -13.76 3.69 37.64
N SER A 117 -14.54 2.60 37.67
CA SER A 117 -15.62 2.34 38.63
C SER A 117 -16.09 0.90 38.44
#